data_AF-A0A951K5B7-F1
#
_entry.id   AF-A0A951K5B7-F1
#
_cell.length_a   1.000
_cell.length_b   1.000
_cell.length_c   1.000
_cell.angle_alpha   90.00
_cell.angle_beta   90.00
_cell.angle_gamma   90.00
#
_symmetry.space_group_name_H-M   'P 1'
#
loop_
_entity.id
_entity.type
_entity.pdbx_description
1 polymer ?
#
loop_
_entity_poly.entity_id
_entity_poly.type
_entity_poly.pdbx_seq_one_letter_code
_entity_poly.pdbx_strand_id
1 'polypeptide(L)' 'AAVLAEARRRYGDDFAEILDGCGVWVNGEPAHGDLPVGAADEVAVLPPVSGGAGSTPGRRRPQ' A
#
# COMPACT_ATOMS: atom_id res chain seq x y z
N ALA A 1 12.36 -1.17 5.76
CA ALA A 1 13.27 -0.08 5.30
C ALA A 1 13.93 -0.33 3.94
N ALA A 2 14.67 -1.42 3.72
CA ALA A 2 15.49 -1.59 2.49
C ALA A 2 14.71 -1.61 1.17
N VAL A 3 13.54 -2.27 1.13
CA VAL A 3 12.71 -2.37 -0.09
C VAL A 3 12.25 -1.00 -0.60
N LEU A 4 11.74 -0.14 0.29
CA LEU A 4 11.27 1.20 -0.08
C LEU A 4 12.43 2.13 -0.45
N ALA A 5 13.56 2.03 0.24
CA ALA A 5 14.78 2.77 -0.11
C ALA A 5 15.28 2.38 -1.51
N GLU A 6 15.28 1.09 -1.84
CA GLU A 6 15.66 0.61 -3.16
C GLU A 6 14.67 1.05 -4.24
N ALA A 7 13.37 1.07 -3.94
CA ALA A 7 12.36 1.60 -4.86
C ALA A 7 12.61 3.09 -5.17
N ARG A 8 12.87 3.92 -4.15
CA ARG A 8 13.25 5.34 -4.35
C ARG A 8 14.49 5.47 -5.23
N ARG A 9 15.54 4.69 -4.94
CA ARG A 9 16.78 4.70 -5.72
C ARG A 9 16.55 4.27 -7.18
N ARG A 10 15.64 3.33 -7.42
CA ARG A 10 15.35 2.78 -8.75
C ARG A 10 14.48 3.70 -9.59
N TYR A 11 13.48 4.34 -8.98
CA TYR A 11 12.45 5.10 -9.69
C TYR A 11 12.64 6.62 -9.62
N GLY A 12 13.51 7.11 -8.73
CA GLY A 12 13.89 8.52 -8.66
C GLY A 12 12.95 9.36 -7.78
N ASP A 13 13.21 10.66 -7.81
CA ASP A 13 12.64 11.63 -6.86
C ASP A 13 11.12 11.79 -7.02
N ASP A 14 10.60 11.85 -8.24
CA ASP A 14 9.15 11.94 -8.50
C ASP A 14 8.37 10.77 -7.87
N PHE A 15 8.94 9.56 -7.92
CA PHE A 15 8.34 8.40 -7.26
C PHE A 15 8.46 8.50 -5.74
N ALA A 16 9.59 9.00 -5.24
CA ALA A 16 9.82 9.18 -3.81
C ALA A 16 8.80 10.17 -3.21
N GLU A 17 8.49 11.25 -3.91
CA GLU A 17 7.48 12.24 -3.49
C GLU A 17 6.08 11.61 -3.35
N ILE A 18 5.67 10.78 -4.30
CA ILE A 18 4.38 10.06 -4.22
C ILE A 18 4.40 9.05 -3.07
N LEU A 19 5.50 8.30 -2.95
CA LEU A 19 5.67 7.27 -1.94
C LEU A 19 5.58 7.82 -0.50
N ASP A 20 6.01 9.07 -0.27
CA ASP A 20 5.87 9.75 1.03
C ASP A 20 4.43 9.94 1.47
N GLY A 21 3.49 10.01 0.53
CA GLY A 21 2.06 10.09 0.79
C GLY A 21 1.36 8.72 0.88
N CYS A 22 2.04 7.62 0.57
CA CYS A 22 1.44 6.29 0.52
C CYS A 22 1.36 5.64 1.91
N GLY A 23 0.33 4.80 2.11
CA GLY A 23 0.33 3.80 3.17
C GLY A 23 1.09 2.54 2.74
N VAL A 24 1.67 1.83 3.71
CA VAL A 24 2.43 0.59 3.48
C VAL A 24 1.87 -0.53 4.34
N TRP A 25 1.71 -1.71 3.74
CA TRP A 25 1.29 -2.94 4.42
C TRP A 25 2.29 -4.05 4.18
N VAL A 26 2.48 -4.90 5.19
CA VAL A 26 3.24 -6.15 5.10
C VAL A 26 2.32 -7.29 5.47
N ASN A 27 2.14 -8.24 4.57
CA ASN A 27 1.27 -9.42 4.77
C ASN A 27 -0.17 -9.05 5.23
N GLY A 28 -0.71 -7.95 4.70
CA GLY A 28 -2.06 -7.47 5.01
C GLY A 28 -2.18 -6.58 6.24
N GLU A 29 -1.12 -6.40 7.02
CA GLU A 29 -1.13 -5.56 8.22
C GLU A 29 -0.41 -4.23 7.99
N PRO A 30 -0.90 -3.11 8.57
CA PRO A 30 -0.24 -1.81 8.44
C PRO A 30 1.21 -1.89 8.94
N ALA A 31 2.13 -1.43 8.10
CA ALA A 31 3.55 -1.46 8.40
C ALA A 31 4.09 -0.05 8.68
N HIS A 32 4.97 0.03 9.68
CA HIS A 32 5.81 1.20 9.91
C HIS A 32 7.12 1.02 9.15
N GLY A 33 7.73 2.10 8.64
CA GLY A 33 8.81 2.04 7.64
C GLY A 33 10.03 1.17 7.99
N ASP A 34 10.23 0.88 9.28
CA ASP A 34 11.34 0.08 9.79
C ASP A 34 11.03 -1.40 9.99
N LEU A 35 9.81 -1.86 9.65
CA LEU A 35 9.47 -3.27 9.73
C LEU A 35 10.38 -4.09 8.80
N PRO A 36 11.09 -5.11 9.32
CA PRO A 36 11.88 -6.01 8.49
C PRO A 36 10.95 -6.90 7.66
N VAL A 37 11.35 -7.19 6.43
CA VAL A 37 10.63 -8.09 5.52
C VAL A 37 11.58 -9.16 5.00
N GLY A 38 11.12 -10.40 4.97
CA GLY A 38 11.79 -11.55 4.39
C GLY A 38 11.43 -11.77 2.93
N ALA A 39 12.07 -12.74 2.29
CA ALA A 39 11.89 -13.03 0.86
C ALA A 39 10.48 -13.50 0.48
N ALA A 40 9.70 -14.01 1.43
CA ALA A 40 8.34 -14.48 1.22
C ALA A 40 7.27 -13.45 1.61
N ASP A 41 7.66 -12.30 2.18
CA ASP A 41 6.71 -11.29 2.62
C ASP A 41 6.19 -10.48 1.44
N GLU A 42 4.89 -10.21 1.46
CA GLU A 42 4.25 -9.33 0.51
C GLU A 42 4.28 -7.89 1.05
N VAL A 43 4.73 -6.96 0.22
CA VAL A 43 4.75 -5.53 0.54
C VAL A 43 3.80 -4.80 -0.42
N ALA A 44 2.74 -4.21 0.13
CA ALA A 44 1.82 -3.36 -0.62
C ALA A 44 2.06 -1.89 -0.30
N VAL A 45 2.09 -1.07 -1.35
CA VAL A 45 2.18 0.40 -1.26
C VAL A 45 0.92 0.96 -1.90
N LEU A 46 0.11 1.65 -1.11
CA LEU A 46 -1.16 2.22 -1.57
C LEU A 46 -1.09 3.75 -1.51
N PRO A 47 -1.20 4.45 -2.65
CA PRO A 47 -1.35 5.89 -2.64
C PRO A 47 -2.64 6.30 -1.92
N PRO A 48 -2.77 7.56 -1.47
CA PRO A 48 -3.99 8.08 -0.87
C PRO A 48 -5.20 7.74 -1.74
N VAL A 49 -6.10 6.90 -1.23
CA VAL A 49 -7.29 6.50 -1.98
C VAL A 49 -8.35 7.59 -1.89
N SER A 50 -8.81 8.08 -3.05
CA SER A 50 -10.09 8.80 -3.14
C SER A 50 -11.24 7.78 -3.11
N GLY A 51 -11.50 7.14 -1.95
CA GLY A 51 -12.71 6.33 -1.70
C GLY A 51 -13.14 5.36 -2.82
N GLY A 52 -12.28 4.42 -3.23
CA GLY A 52 -12.61 3.38 -4.21
C GLY A 52 -13.31 2.16 -3.61
N ALA A 53 -14.32 2.34 -2.77
CA ALA A 53 -15.14 1.23 -2.33
C ALA A 53 -16.29 1.05 -3.32
N GLY A 54 -16.19 0.05 -4.19
CA GLY A 54 -17.35 -0.54 -4.88
C GLY A 54 -18.28 -1.26 -3.90
N SER A 55 -18.61 -0.62 -2.78
CA SER A 55 -19.63 -1.08 -1.86
C SER A 55 -20.98 -0.68 -2.42
N THR A 56 -21.61 -1.57 -3.19
CA THR A 56 -23.05 -1.72 -3.04
C THR A 56 -23.30 -2.87 -2.08
N PRO A 57 -23.52 -2.62 -0.78
CA PRO A 57 -24.19 -3.62 0.04
C PRO A 57 -25.66 -3.63 -0.35
N GLY A 58 -26.10 -4.75 -0.94
CA GLY A 58 -27.48 -5.20 -0.90
C GLY A 58 -28.45 -4.58 -1.92
N ARG A 59 -28.89 -5.39 -2.88
CA ARG A 59 -30.33 -5.48 -3.16
C ARG A 59 -30.80 -6.83 -2.64
N ARG A 60 -31.28 -6.86 -1.39
CA ARG A 60 -32.23 -7.90 -0.99
C ARG A 60 -33.41 -7.80 -1.96
N ARG A 61 -33.74 -8.87 -2.66
CA ARG A 61 -35.05 -8.98 -3.32
C ARG A 61 -36.07 -9.25 -2.21
N PRO A 62 -37.14 -8.45 -2.08
CA PRO A 62 -38.26 -8.80 -1.22
C PRO A 62 -39.12 -9.88 -1.89
N GLN A 63 -39.53 -10.85 -1.05
CA GLN A 63 -40.57 -11.89 -1.17
C GLN A 63 -40.54 -12.74 -2.45
#